data_AF-A0A932SI67-F1
#
_entry.id   AF-A0A932SI67-F1
#
_cell.length_a   1.000
_cell.length_b   1.000
_cell.length_c   1.000
_cell.angle_alpha   90.00
_cell.angle_beta   90.00
_cell.angle_gamma   90.00
#
_symmetry.space_group_name_H-M   'P 1'
#
loop_
_entity.id
_entity.type
_entity.pdbx_description
1 polymer ?
#
loop_
_entity_poly.entity_id
_entity_poly.type
_entity_poly.pdbx_seq_one_letter_code
_entity_poly.pdbx_strand_id
1 'polypeptide(L)'
;MTYLLGILWIVGSFLMLKYRETLGDTIGEAEWMRKVGGVQTVLIFVSIFLFVWGIAMLTNTTSFLFGWIRYIIPGLKPSVQPAVQTGL
;
A
#
# COMPACT_ATOMS: atom_id res chain seq x y z
N MET A 1 -3.64 -3.11 -16.72
CA MET A 1 -4.54 -2.53 -15.68
C MET A 1 -3.78 -2.04 -14.45
N THR A 2 -2.71 -2.74 -14.02
CA THR A 2 -1.83 -2.36 -12.90
C THR A 2 -1.24 -0.95 -13.00
N TYR A 3 -0.85 -0.50 -14.19
CA TYR A 3 -0.29 0.84 -14.38
C TYR A 3 -1.31 1.97 -14.14
N LEU A 4 -2.53 1.82 -14.66
CA LEU A 4 -3.62 2.78 -14.43
C LEU A 4 -3.98 2.84 -12.95
N LEU A 5 -4.01 1.70 -12.27
CA LEU A 5 -4.22 1.63 -10.82
C LEU A 5 -3.09 2.35 -10.07
N GLY A 6 -1.83 2.14 -10.45
CA GLY A 6 -0.68 2.82 -9.85
C GLY A 6 -0.78 4.35 -9.94
N ILE A 7 -1.16 4.87 -11.12
CA ILE A 7 -1.40 6.31 -11.31
C ILE A 7 -2.57 6.79 -10.43
N LEU A 8 -3.66 6.02 -10.34
CA LEU A 8 -4.79 6.34 -9.47
C LEU A 8 -4.37 6.47 -8.01
N TRP A 9 -3.52 5.56 -7.50
CA TRP A 9 -3.02 5.64 -6.12
C TRP A 9 -2.12 6.85 -5.88
N ILE A 10 -1.28 7.21 -6.86
CA ILE A 10 -0.46 8.42 -6.78
C ILE A 10 -1.36 9.66 -6.73
N VAL A 11 -2.29 9.80 -7.68
CA VAL A 11 -3.22 10.94 -7.70
C VAL A 11 -4.08 10.98 -6.42
N GLY A 12 -4.60 9.83 -6.01
CA GLY A 12 -5.37 9.68 -4.78
C GLY A 12 -4.58 10.10 -3.54
N SER A 13 -3.29 9.75 -3.45
CA SER A 13 -2.42 10.15 -2.34
C SER A 13 -2.25 11.68 -2.27
N PHE A 14 -2.08 12.35 -3.43
CA PHE A 14 -1.99 13.81 -3.48
C PHE A 14 -3.32 14.46 -3.09
N LEU A 15 -4.44 13.94 -3.57
CA LEU A 15 -5.76 14.46 -3.20
C LEU A 15 -6.03 14.28 -1.70
N MET A 16 -5.66 13.13 -1.15
CA MET A 16 -5.81 12.83 0.27
C MET A 16 -4.95 13.75 1.14
N LEU A 17 -3.72 14.05 0.72
CA LEU A 17 -2.85 15.00 1.42
C LEU A 17 -3.35 16.45 1.30
N LYS A 18 -3.90 16.82 0.13
CA LYS A 18 -4.46 18.14 -0.14
C LYS A 18 -5.72 18.40 0.68
N TYR A 19 -6.63 17.44 0.76
CA TYR A 19 -7.91 17.54 1.48
C TYR A 19 -7.86 16.91 2.87
N ARG A 20 -6.66 16.77 3.48
CA ARG A 20 -6.46 16.08 4.76
C ARG A 20 -7.27 16.65 5.91
N GLU A 21 -7.55 17.96 5.90
CA GLU A 21 -8.32 18.63 6.95
C GLU A 21 -9.79 18.25 6.84
N THR A 22 -10.38 18.42 5.65
CA THR A 22 -11.77 18.01 5.36
C THR A 22 -11.99 16.52 5.60
N LEU A 23 -11.03 15.68 5.18
CA LEU A 23 -11.10 14.24 5.40
C LEU A 23 -10.96 13.89 6.89
N GLY A 24 -10.09 14.59 7.62
CA GLY A 24 -9.92 14.41 9.07
C GLY A 24 -11.19 14.75 9.84
N ASP A 25 -11.82 15.86 9.49
CA ASP A 25 -13.09 16.30 10.10
C ASP A 25 -14.25 15.35 9.76
N THR A 26 -14.24 14.75 8.56
CA THR A 26 -15.29 13.83 8.12
C THR A 26 -15.13 12.43 8.75
N ILE A 27 -13.90 11.93 8.86
CA ILE A 27 -13.60 10.62 9.45
C ILE A 27 -13.76 10.66 10.97
N GLY A 28 -13.47 11.82 11.57
CA GLY A 28 -13.43 12.00 13.02
C GLY A 28 -12.17 11.41 13.64
N GLU A 29 -11.99 11.66 14.93
CA GLU A 29 -10.78 11.27 15.65
C GLU A 29 -11.05 10.08 16.58
N ALA A 30 -10.42 8.95 16.28
CA ALA A 30 -10.45 7.79 17.18
C ALA A 30 -9.41 7.93 18.31
N GLU A 31 -9.66 7.29 19.46
CA GLU A 31 -8.81 7.42 20.65
C GLU A 31 -7.34 7.02 20.40
N TRP A 32 -7.11 6.01 19.56
CA TRP A 32 -5.76 5.60 19.19
C TRP A 32 -5.06 6.62 18.28
N MET A 33 -5.81 7.37 17.46
CA MET A 33 -5.24 8.38 16.55
C MET A 33 -4.63 9.52 17.35
N ARG A 34 -5.24 9.90 18.48
CA ARG A 34 -4.66 10.89 19.41
C ARG A 34 -3.26 10.51 19.90
N LYS A 35 -2.98 9.22 20.08
CA LYS A 35 -1.66 8.73 20.51
C LYS A 35 -0.58 8.88 19.43
N VAL A 36 -0.98 8.99 18.17
CA VAL A 36 -0.09 9.07 16.98
C VAL A 36 0.04 10.52 16.49
N GLY A 37 -0.51 11.50 17.21
CA GLY A 37 -0.50 12.91 16.82
C GLY A 37 -1.77 13.35 16.08
N GLY A 38 -2.87 12.63 16.25
CA GLY A 38 -4.21 12.97 15.76
C GLY A 38 -4.53 12.44 14.37
N VAL A 39 -5.79 12.61 13.96
CA VAL A 39 -6.31 12.10 12.68
C VAL A 39 -5.54 12.64 11.46
N GLN A 40 -5.08 13.91 11.51
CA GLN A 40 -4.36 14.53 10.40
C GLN A 40 -3.01 13.85 10.15
N THR A 41 -2.26 13.54 11.21
CA THR A 41 -0.98 12.83 11.11
C THR A 41 -1.18 11.42 10.55
N VAL A 42 -2.25 10.74 10.96
CA VAL A 42 -2.63 9.44 10.40
C VAL A 42 -2.93 9.54 8.90
N LEU A 43 -3.68 10.55 8.47
CA LEU A 43 -3.97 10.78 7.05
C LEU A 43 -2.71 11.07 6.23
N ILE A 44 -1.74 11.77 6.80
CA ILE A 44 -0.43 11.99 6.16
C ILE A 44 0.29 10.64 5.98
N PHE A 45 0.35 9.80 7.01
CA PHE A 45 0.99 8.49 6.90
C PHE A 45 0.31 7.58 5.86
N VAL A 46 -1.02 7.57 5.84
CA VAL A 46 -1.77 6.81 4.83
C VAL A 46 -1.50 7.36 3.43
N SER A 47 -1.47 8.68 3.26
CA SER A 47 -1.16 9.31 1.97
C SER A 47 0.24 8.93 1.47
N ILE A 48 1.26 8.99 2.32
CA ILE A 48 2.63 8.59 1.98
C ILE A 48 2.68 7.11 1.59
N PHE A 49 1.99 6.25 2.35
CA PHE A 49 1.91 4.83 2.04
C PHE A 49 1.29 4.56 0.66
N LEU A 50 0.17 5.21 0.35
CA LEU A 50 -0.50 5.08 -0.95
C LEU A 50 0.37 5.61 -2.10
N PHE A 51 1.14 6.66 -1.86
CA PHE A 51 2.08 7.19 -2.85
C PHE A 51 3.19 6.18 -3.19
N VAL A 52 3.87 5.65 -2.16
CA VAL A 52 4.91 4.63 -2.33
C VAL A 52 4.34 3.37 -2.97
N TRP A 53 3.12 2.99 -2.61
CA TRP A 53 2.40 1.88 -3.21
C TRP A 53 2.16 2.07 -4.71
N GLY A 54 1.71 3.26 -5.09
CA GLY A 54 1.47 3.60 -6.49
C GLY A 54 2.76 3.48 -7.31
N ILE A 55 3.89 3.99 -6.79
CA ILE A 55 5.22 3.85 -7.41
C ILE A 55 5.62 2.38 -7.51
N ALA A 56 5.40 1.58 -6.46
CA ALA A 56 5.71 0.16 -6.44
C ALA A 56 4.94 -0.64 -7.51
N MET A 57 3.67 -0.29 -7.74
CA MET A 57 2.88 -0.91 -8.79
C MET A 57 3.32 -0.50 -10.19
N LEU A 58 3.74 0.74 -10.39
CA LEU A 58 4.29 1.20 -11.67
C LEU A 58 5.62 0.54 -12.00
N THR A 59 6.47 0.33 -11.00
CA THR A 59 7.80 -0.27 -11.18
C THR A 59 7.78 -1.80 -11.11
N ASN A 60 6.61 -2.42 -10.89
CA ASN A 60 6.45 -3.86 -10.68
C ASN A 60 7.33 -4.39 -9.53
N THR A 61 7.59 -3.55 -8.52
CA THR A 61 8.40 -3.89 -7.32
C THR A 61 7.53 -4.20 -6.11
N THR A 62 6.22 -4.34 -6.29
CA THR A 62 5.27 -4.70 -5.22
C THR A 62 5.67 -6.00 -4.52
N SER A 63 6.14 -6.99 -5.28
CA SER A 63 6.64 -8.26 -4.75
C SER A 63 7.91 -8.12 -3.90
N PHE A 64 8.74 -7.10 -4.14
CA PHE A 64 9.92 -6.81 -3.31
C PHE A 64 9.51 -6.15 -1.98
N LEU A 65 8.63 -5.14 -2.02
CA LEU A 65 8.12 -4.48 -0.80
C LEU A 65 7.39 -5.46 0.14
N PHE A 66 6.63 -6.40 -0.43
CA PHE A 66 5.95 -7.44 0.34
C PHE A 66 6.77 -8.69 0.61
N GLY A 67 7.95 -8.82 -0.01
CA GLY A 67 8.84 -9.95 0.19
C GLY A 67 9.23 -10.11 1.65
N TRP A 68 9.47 -9.00 2.35
CA TRP A 68 9.79 -8.97 3.77
C TRP A 68 8.63 -9.43 4.66
N ILE A 69 7.40 -9.05 4.34
CA ILE A 69 6.20 -9.47 5.09
C ILE A 69 6.01 -10.99 5.03
N ARG A 70 6.44 -11.66 3.95
CA ARG A 70 6.40 -13.13 3.85
C ARG A 70 7.33 -13.83 4.84
N TYR A 71 8.37 -13.17 5.34
CA TYR A 71 9.24 -13.73 6.39
C TYR A 71 8.58 -13.68 7.78
N ILE A 72 7.57 -12.83 7.96
CA ILE A 72 6.86 -12.66 9.22
C ILE A 72 5.61 -13.57 9.29
N ILE A 73 5.04 -13.93 8.13
CA ILE A 73 3.86 -14.80 8.04
C ILE A 73 4.27 -16.24 7.67
N PRO A 74 4.34 -17.17 8.63
CA PRO A 74 4.64 -18.57 8.33
C PRO A 74 3.49 -19.19 7.50
N GLY A 75 3.80 -19.67 6.29
CA GLY A 75 2.85 -20.42 5.44
C GLY A 75 2.68 -19.93 4.01
N LEU A 76 3.19 -18.75 3.66
CA LEU A 76 3.20 -18.23 2.28
C LEU A 76 4.31 -18.90 1.44
N LYS A 77 4.18 -20.21 1.18
CA LYS A 77 5.09 -20.93 0.27
C LYS A 77 4.72 -20.60 -1.19
N PRO A 78 5.67 -20.18 -2.04
CA PRO A 78 5.46 -20.16 -3.48
C PRO A 78 5.11 -21.58 -3.93
N SER A 79 3.98 -21.75 -4.63
CA SER A 79 3.74 -22.96 -5.40
C SER A 79 4.78 -22.98 -6.51
N VAL A 80 5.89 -23.68 -6.30
CA VAL A 80 6.82 -24.04 -7.36
C VAL A 80 5.98 -24.83 -8.36
N GLN A 81 5.63 -24.22 -9.49
CA GLN A 81 5.07 -24.96 -10.61
C GLN A 81 6.15 -25.96 -11.04
N PRO A 82 5.93 -27.28 -10.91
CA PRO A 82 6.90 -28.24 -11.40
C PRO A 82 7.04 -27.97 -12.90
N ALA A 83 8.26 -27.68 -13.33
CA ALA A 83 8.59 -27.63 -14.75
C ALA A 83 8.05 -28.91 -15.36
N VAL A 84 7.13 -28.79 -16.32
CA VAL A 84 6.66 -29.91 -17.11
C VAL A 84 7.91 -30.53 -17.72
N GLN A 85 8.33 -31.67 -17.17
CA GLN A 85 9.29 -32.53 -17.83
C GLN A 85 8.61 -32.97 -19.12
N THR A 86 8.89 -32.29 -20.22
CA THR A 86 8.69 -32.86 -21.54
C THR A 86 9.65 -34.02 -21.64
N GLY A 87 9.15 -35.20 -21.25
CA GLY A 87 9.78 -36.47 -21.57
C GLY A 87 9.58 -36.75 -23.06
N LEU A 88 10.71 -37.05 -23.71
CA LEU A 88 10.90 -37.67 -25.02
C LEU A 88 10.58 -36.80 -26.24
#